data_AF-A0A395S982-F1
#
_entry.id   AF-A0A395S982-F1
#
_cell.length_a   1.000
_cell.length_b   1.000
_cell.length_c   1.000
_cell.angle_alpha   90.00
_cell.angle_beta   90.00
_cell.angle_gamma   90.00
#
_symmetry.space_group_name_H-M   'P 1'
#
loop_
_entity.id
_entity.type
_entity.pdbx_description
1 polymer ?
#
loop_
_entity_poly.entity_id
_entity_poly.type
_entity_poly.pdbx_seq_one_letter_code
_entity_poly.pdbx_strand_id
1 'polypeptide(L)'
;MAGLHEARKGPRMQEDDALASAPCLIPQCYIYAANLRGVSGSRVDTEIPTEDLEDRFPEWFEVSLLRNEDLPSDVHHSHIFTKSTNLRKTLDVSAKTVTAEYLNLLWSDFHGSLKFSVYDFKYNLFMTVPDIWPICARYKMRQAIRKADILSDKFDMIPKSIP
;
A
#
# COMPACT_ATOMS: atom_id res chain seq x y z
N MET A 1 54.34 -37.45 -20.77
CA MET A 1 53.17 -37.74 -21.64
C MET A 1 51.92 -37.47 -20.84
N ALA A 2 50.93 -36.89 -21.51
CA ALA A 2 49.74 -36.26 -20.96
C ALA A 2 48.71 -37.23 -20.36
N GLY A 3 47.83 -36.69 -19.52
CA GLY A 3 46.64 -37.35 -18.97
C GLY A 3 45.97 -36.43 -17.95
N LEU A 4 45.40 -35.31 -18.42
CA LEU A 4 43.95 -35.07 -18.59
C LEU A 4 43.18 -34.94 -17.27
N HIS A 5 42.83 -33.68 -16.97
CA HIS A 5 41.78 -33.25 -16.06
C HIS A 5 40.45 -33.95 -16.35
N GLU A 6 39.72 -34.35 -15.30
CA GLU A 6 38.26 -34.20 -15.25
C GLU A 6 37.78 -34.21 -13.79
N ALA A 7 37.59 -33.01 -13.24
CA ALA A 7 36.84 -32.82 -12.01
C ALA A 7 35.35 -32.85 -12.38
N ARG A 8 34.61 -33.84 -11.86
CA ARG A 8 33.14 -33.91 -11.96
C ARG A 8 32.54 -32.64 -11.35
N LYS A 9 32.05 -31.77 -12.23
CA LYS A 9 31.21 -30.62 -11.89
C LYS A 9 29.83 -31.18 -11.53
N GLY A 10 29.52 -31.23 -10.24
CA GLY A 10 28.15 -31.49 -9.77
C GLY A 10 27.20 -30.43 -10.33
N PRO A 11 25.92 -30.75 -10.55
CA PRO A 11 24.96 -29.79 -11.05
C PRO A 11 24.84 -28.64 -10.05
N ARG A 12 25.07 -27.41 -10.55
CA ARG A 12 24.63 -26.18 -9.89
C ARG A 12 23.12 -26.32 -9.71
N MET A 13 22.67 -26.43 -8.46
CA MET A 13 21.32 -26.02 -8.09
C MET A 13 21.22 -24.55 -8.47
N GLN A 14 20.57 -24.31 -9.59
CA GLN A 14 20.12 -23.00 -9.99
C GLN A 14 18.91 -22.77 -9.09
N GLU A 15 19.14 -21.99 -8.03
CA GLU A 15 18.12 -21.55 -7.08
C GLU A 15 16.90 -21.09 -7.87
N ASP A 16 15.78 -21.70 -7.54
CA ASP A 16 14.51 -21.57 -8.21
C ASP A 16 14.15 -20.09 -8.43
N ASP A 17 13.92 -19.75 -9.70
CA ASP A 17 13.13 -18.60 -10.15
C ASP A 17 11.66 -18.78 -9.71
N ALA A 18 11.46 -18.79 -8.40
CA ALA A 18 10.18 -18.69 -7.74
C ALA A 18 10.27 -17.57 -6.70
N LEU A 19 10.61 -16.36 -7.18
CA LEU A 19 10.01 -15.17 -6.59
C LEU A 19 8.51 -15.28 -6.91
N ALA A 20 7.80 -16.04 -6.07
CA ALA A 20 6.37 -15.92 -5.96
C ALA A 20 6.12 -14.43 -5.78
N SER A 21 5.52 -13.80 -6.79
CA SER A 21 4.98 -12.46 -6.62
C SER A 21 4.14 -12.53 -5.36
N ALA A 22 4.56 -11.78 -4.33
CA ALA A 22 3.75 -11.66 -3.14
C ALA A 22 2.35 -11.29 -3.63
N PRO A 23 1.29 -12.03 -3.27
CA PRO A 23 -0.04 -11.74 -3.75
C PRO A 23 -0.29 -10.28 -3.41
N CYS A 24 -0.50 -9.47 -4.46
CA CYS A 24 -0.84 -8.07 -4.34
C CYS A 24 -1.96 -8.00 -3.31
N LEU A 25 -1.66 -7.47 -2.12
CA LEU A 25 -2.60 -7.46 -1.01
C LEU A 25 -3.79 -6.65 -1.48
N ILE A 26 -4.89 -7.34 -1.80
CA ILE A 26 -6.15 -6.70 -2.17
C ILE A 26 -6.50 -5.79 -0.99
N PRO A 27 -6.53 -4.46 -1.18
CA PRO A 27 -6.90 -3.56 -0.11
C PRO A 27 -8.30 -3.93 0.38
N GLN A 28 -8.46 -4.02 1.71
CA GLN A 28 -9.71 -4.45 2.31
C GLN A 28 -10.49 -3.23 2.79
N CYS A 29 -11.61 -2.95 2.14
CA CYS A 29 -12.53 -1.91 2.57
C CYS A 29 -13.69 -2.53 3.35
N TYR A 30 -14.10 -1.88 4.43
CA TYR A 30 -15.23 -2.31 5.26
C TYR A 30 -16.23 -1.17 5.34
N ILE A 31 -17.50 -1.49 5.16
CA ILE A 31 -18.59 -0.57 5.45
C ILE A 31 -19.39 -1.05 6.65
N TYR A 32 -19.63 -0.14 7.60
CA TYR A 32 -20.50 -0.36 8.74
C TYR A 32 -21.68 0.58 8.64
N ALA A 33 -22.90 0.02 8.62
CA ALA A 33 -24.14 0.76 8.70
C ALA A 33 -24.75 0.57 10.09
N ALA A 34 -25.01 1.67 10.79
CA ALA A 34 -25.72 1.67 12.06
C ALA A 34 -27.14 2.22 11.85
N ASN A 35 -28.16 1.49 12.30
CA ASN A 35 -29.55 1.93 12.29
C ASN A 35 -30.23 1.58 13.63
N LEU A 36 -31.51 1.93 13.79
CA LEU A 36 -32.27 1.69 15.03
C LEU A 36 -32.34 0.20 15.44
N ARG A 37 -32.03 -0.73 14.52
CA ARG A 37 -32.02 -2.18 14.75
C ARG A 37 -30.64 -2.74 15.09
N GLY A 38 -29.56 -1.95 15.02
CA GLY A 38 -28.20 -2.37 15.34
C GLY A 38 -27.16 -1.91 14.31
N VAL A 39 -25.97 -2.52 14.39
CA VAL A 39 -24.84 -2.29 13.46
C VAL A 39 -24.66 -3.51 12.57
N SER A 40 -24.64 -3.31 11.25
CA SER A 40 -24.29 -4.33 10.26
C SER A 40 -23.03 -3.91 9.53
N GLY A 41 -22.08 -4.83 9.37
CA GLY A 41 -20.85 -4.61 8.62
C GLY A 41 -20.75 -5.56 7.43
N SER A 42 -20.26 -5.06 6.30
CA SER A 42 -19.95 -5.87 5.13
C SER A 42 -18.54 -5.54 4.63
N ARG A 43 -17.79 -6.59 4.28
CA ARG A 43 -16.53 -6.45 3.55
C ARG A 43 -16.85 -6.11 2.09
N VAL A 44 -16.10 -5.18 1.53
CA VAL A 44 -16.12 -4.83 0.12
C VAL A 44 -14.72 -5.12 -0.41
N ASP A 45 -14.66 -6.11 -1.30
CA ASP A 45 -13.42 -6.44 -1.98
C ASP A 45 -13.23 -5.41 -3.10
N THR A 46 -12.20 -4.58 -2.98
CA THR A 46 -11.87 -3.57 -3.99
C THR A 46 -10.83 -4.10 -4.95
N GLU A 47 -11.10 -3.99 -6.25
CA GLU A 47 -10.23 -4.46 -7.31
C GLU A 47 -9.52 -3.25 -7.93
N ILE A 48 -8.27 -2.99 -7.52
CA ILE A 48 -7.45 -2.00 -8.22
C ILE A 48 -6.87 -2.68 -9.47
N PRO A 49 -7.11 -2.15 -10.69
CA PRO A 49 -6.59 -2.75 -11.92
C PRO A 49 -5.07 -2.94 -11.83
N THR A 50 -4.62 -4.18 -11.98
CA THR A 50 -3.20 -4.57 -11.84
C THR A 50 -2.28 -3.92 -12.87
N GLU A 51 -2.82 -3.54 -14.03
CA GLU A 51 -2.07 -2.92 -15.13
C GLU A 51 -1.56 -1.50 -14.78
N ASP A 52 -2.22 -0.80 -13.85
CA ASP A 52 -1.78 0.52 -13.36
C ASP A 52 -0.88 0.43 -12.12
N LEU A 53 -0.76 -0.73 -11.48
CA LEU A 53 -0.13 -0.85 -10.15
C LEU A 53 1.40 -0.85 -10.21
N GLU A 54 2.03 -1.64 -11.07
CA GLU A 54 3.49 -1.81 -11.03
C GLU A 54 4.26 -0.57 -11.53
N ASP A 55 3.73 0.10 -12.55
CA ASP A 55 4.38 1.26 -13.17
C ASP A 55 4.07 2.58 -12.45
N ARG A 56 2.92 2.67 -11.76
CA ARG A 56 2.48 3.91 -11.08
C ARG A 56 2.62 3.86 -9.56
N PHE A 57 2.47 2.68 -8.95
CA PHE A 57 2.45 2.51 -7.49
C PHE A 57 3.54 1.52 -7.07
N PRO A 58 4.80 1.98 -6.96
CA PRO A 58 5.87 1.08 -6.60
C PRO A 58 5.61 0.46 -5.23
N GLU A 59 5.97 -0.82 -5.09
CA GLU A 59 5.87 -1.54 -3.83
C GLU A 59 6.47 -0.71 -2.66
N TRP A 60 5.81 -0.75 -1.51
CA TRP A 60 6.16 0.00 -0.29
C TRP A 60 6.17 1.54 -0.45
N PHE A 61 5.43 2.11 -1.41
CA PHE A 61 5.33 3.57 -1.54
C PHE A 61 4.84 4.26 -0.25
N GLU A 62 4.02 3.60 0.57
CA GLU A 62 3.55 4.12 1.86
C GLU A 62 4.69 4.32 2.86
N VAL A 63 5.71 3.47 2.82
CA VAL A 63 6.91 3.58 3.66
C VAL A 63 7.71 4.84 3.29
N SER A 64 7.59 5.33 2.06
CA SER A 64 8.18 6.61 1.64
C SER A 64 7.54 7.84 2.30
N LEU A 65 6.47 7.68 3.08
CA LEU A 65 5.93 8.74 3.91
C LEU A 65 6.80 8.99 5.15
N LEU A 66 7.58 8.01 5.62
CA LEU A 66 8.50 8.20 6.72
C LEU A 66 9.67 9.12 6.31
N ARG A 67 10.34 9.72 7.29
CA ARG A 67 11.63 10.37 7.03
C ARG A 67 12.72 9.30 7.06
N ASN A 68 13.85 9.55 6.40
CA ASN A 68 14.92 8.55 6.30
C ASN A 68 15.42 8.08 7.67
N GLU A 69 15.47 8.99 8.64
CA GLU A 69 15.86 8.72 10.03
C GLU A 69 14.84 7.88 10.82
N ASP A 70 13.59 7.83 10.37
CA ASP A 70 12.52 7.04 11.01
C ASP A 70 12.41 5.64 10.38
N LEU A 71 13.21 5.33 9.34
CA LEU A 71 13.19 4.03 8.68
C LEU A 71 14.05 3.02 9.46
N PRO A 72 13.53 1.80 9.69
CA PRO A 72 14.35 0.68 10.13
C PRO A 72 15.54 0.44 9.18
N SER A 73 16.67 -0.01 9.73
CA SER A 73 17.91 -0.18 8.96
C SER A 73 17.74 -1.18 7.81
N ASP A 74 17.04 -2.28 8.03
CA ASP A 74 16.69 -3.28 7.02
C ASP A 74 15.86 -2.68 5.87
N VAL A 75 14.91 -1.81 6.18
CA VAL A 75 14.11 -1.09 5.17
C VAL A 75 14.99 -0.13 4.37
N HIS A 76 15.88 0.60 5.02
CA HIS A 76 16.79 1.55 4.37
C HIS A 76 17.70 0.86 3.32
N HIS A 77 18.11 -0.38 3.58
CA HIS A 77 18.96 -1.15 2.68
C HIS A 77 18.17 -2.09 1.75
N SER A 78 16.84 -2.06 1.82
CA SER A 78 15.99 -2.89 0.98
C SER A 78 16.08 -2.46 -0.50
N HIS A 79 16.29 -3.45 -1.37
CA HIS A 79 16.24 -3.25 -2.82
C HIS A 79 14.86 -2.74 -3.27
N ILE A 80 13.78 -3.24 -2.65
CA ILE A 80 12.40 -2.85 -2.94
C ILE A 80 12.19 -1.37 -2.64
N PHE A 81 12.59 -0.92 -1.44
CA PHE A 81 12.47 0.48 -1.03
C PHE A 81 13.33 1.41 -1.91
N THR A 82 14.53 0.97 -2.29
CA THR A 82 15.41 1.71 -3.19
C THR A 82 14.79 1.86 -4.58
N LYS A 83 14.27 0.77 -5.16
CA LYS A 83 13.58 0.78 -6.45
C LYS A 83 12.38 1.73 -6.41
N SER A 84 11.56 1.64 -5.38
CA SER A 84 10.40 2.50 -5.15
C SER A 84 10.78 3.99 -5.07
N THR A 85 11.81 4.31 -4.30
CA THR A 85 12.31 5.68 -4.16
C THR A 85 12.87 6.23 -5.48
N ASN A 86 13.61 5.42 -6.24
CA ASN A 86 14.16 5.83 -7.53
C ASN A 86 13.05 6.07 -8.56
N LEU A 87 12.05 5.19 -8.64
CA LEU A 87 10.91 5.38 -9.55
C LEU A 87 10.20 6.70 -9.28
N ARG A 88 9.91 7.01 -8.01
CA ARG A 88 9.27 8.29 -7.64
C ARG A 88 10.11 9.50 -8.03
N LYS A 89 11.44 9.42 -7.88
CA LYS A 89 12.34 10.50 -8.30
C LYS A 89 12.34 10.68 -9.82
N THR A 90 12.38 9.59 -10.58
CA THR A 90 12.31 9.61 -12.05
C THR A 90 11.02 10.24 -12.56
N LEU A 91 9.90 9.93 -11.89
CA LEU A 91 8.58 10.47 -12.21
C LEU A 91 8.34 11.90 -11.66
N ASP A 92 9.29 12.46 -10.91
CA ASP A 92 9.17 13.74 -10.19
C ASP A 92 7.91 13.83 -9.31
N VAL A 93 7.56 12.73 -8.64
CA VAL A 93 6.39 12.65 -7.76
C VAL A 93 6.77 12.47 -6.30
N SER A 94 6.10 13.22 -5.44
CA SER A 94 6.25 13.05 -3.99
C SER A 94 5.54 11.77 -3.51
N ALA A 95 6.04 11.15 -2.42
CA ALA A 95 5.37 10.01 -1.79
C ALA A 95 3.90 10.32 -1.46
N LYS A 96 3.62 11.52 -0.95
CA LYS A 96 2.26 12.00 -0.70
C LYS A 96 1.38 12.01 -1.95
N THR A 97 1.93 12.39 -3.11
CA THR A 97 1.18 12.41 -4.37
C THR A 97 0.80 11.00 -4.79
N VAL A 98 1.78 10.08 -4.80
CA VAL A 98 1.53 8.67 -5.14
C VAL A 98 0.52 8.04 -4.19
N THR A 99 0.65 8.28 -2.88
CA THR A 99 -0.33 7.82 -1.89
C THR A 99 -1.71 8.40 -2.14
N ALA A 100 -1.82 9.69 -2.50
CA ALA A 100 -3.11 10.31 -2.79
C ALA A 100 -3.78 9.71 -4.03
N GLU A 101 -3.01 9.47 -5.08
CA GLU A 101 -3.51 8.82 -6.31
C GLU A 101 -3.97 7.39 -6.04
N TYR A 102 -3.20 6.62 -5.27
CA TYR A 102 -3.58 5.27 -4.85
C TYR A 102 -4.89 5.27 -4.06
N LEU A 103 -4.98 6.15 -3.05
CA LEU A 103 -6.17 6.29 -2.23
C LEU A 103 -7.39 6.74 -3.04
N ASN A 104 -7.20 7.59 -4.06
CA ASN A 104 -8.28 8.01 -4.94
C ASN A 104 -8.80 6.86 -5.79
N LEU A 105 -7.91 6.02 -6.34
CA LEU A 105 -8.31 4.81 -7.08
C LEU A 105 -9.06 3.84 -6.18
N LEU A 106 -8.50 3.56 -4.99
CA LEU A 106 -9.13 2.70 -4.00
C LEU A 106 -10.53 3.20 -3.61
N TRP A 107 -10.65 4.51 -3.34
CA TRP A 107 -11.90 5.14 -2.99
C TRP A 107 -12.92 5.10 -4.14
N SER A 108 -12.46 5.36 -5.37
CA SER A 108 -13.33 5.37 -6.56
C SER A 108 -13.90 3.98 -6.85
N ASP A 109 -13.08 2.94 -6.75
CA ASP A 109 -13.52 1.55 -6.91
C ASP A 109 -14.48 1.13 -5.78
N PHE A 110 -14.09 1.39 -4.53
CA PHE A 110 -14.95 1.17 -3.37
C PHE A 110 -16.30 1.85 -3.55
N HIS A 111 -16.30 3.14 -3.90
CA HIS A 111 -17.51 3.91 -4.13
C HIS A 111 -18.37 3.33 -5.26
N GLY A 112 -17.75 2.95 -6.39
CA GLY A 112 -18.44 2.33 -7.52
C GLY A 112 -19.09 0.99 -7.19
N SER A 113 -18.54 0.25 -6.23
CA SER A 113 -19.10 -1.04 -5.78
C SER A 113 -20.33 -0.90 -4.86
N LEU A 114 -20.57 0.29 -4.30
CA LEU A 114 -21.69 0.51 -3.39
C LEU A 114 -23.01 0.60 -4.17
N LYS A 115 -24.04 -0.07 -3.66
CA LYS A 115 -25.40 -0.05 -4.25
C LYS A 115 -26.20 1.24 -3.96
N PHE A 116 -25.59 2.18 -3.26
CA PHE A 116 -26.20 3.44 -2.84
C PHE A 116 -25.17 4.55 -2.94
N SER A 117 -25.62 5.79 -3.11
CA SER A 117 -24.73 6.94 -3.18
C SER A 117 -24.20 7.26 -1.78
N VAL A 118 -22.89 7.41 -1.61
CA VAL A 118 -22.31 7.85 -0.32
C VAL A 118 -22.72 9.28 0.02
N TYR A 119 -23.17 10.07 -0.97
CA TYR A 119 -23.71 11.41 -0.75
C TYR A 119 -25.07 11.39 -0.05
N ASP A 120 -25.74 10.24 -0.03
CA ASP A 120 -27.06 10.09 0.58
C ASP A 120 -26.95 9.94 2.11
N PHE A 121 -25.73 9.74 2.64
CA PHE A 121 -25.49 9.45 4.05
C PHE A 121 -24.33 10.27 4.62
N LYS A 122 -24.44 10.62 5.91
CA LYS A 122 -23.26 11.06 6.66
C LYS A 122 -22.42 9.84 7.02
N TYR A 123 -21.16 9.83 6.61
CA TYR A 123 -20.24 8.75 6.94
C TYR A 123 -18.97 9.28 7.60
N ASN A 124 -18.41 8.46 8.50
CA ASN A 124 -17.11 8.68 9.10
C ASN A 124 -16.11 7.77 8.41
N LEU A 125 -14.98 8.31 7.97
CA LEU A 125 -13.89 7.52 7.41
C LEU A 125 -12.89 7.18 8.51
N PHE A 126 -12.62 5.89 8.68
CA PHE A 126 -11.58 5.40 9.59
C PHE A 126 -10.48 4.74 8.79
N MET A 127 -9.24 5.15 9.02
CA MET A 127 -8.05 4.50 8.46
C MET A 127 -7.16 4.00 9.57
N THR A 128 -6.76 2.74 9.51
CA THR A 128 -5.74 2.20 10.42
C THR A 128 -4.35 2.52 9.91
N VAL A 129 -3.47 2.98 10.80
CA VAL A 129 -2.05 3.19 10.49
C VAL A 129 -1.18 2.44 11.49
N PRO A 130 0.05 2.02 11.14
CA PRO A 130 0.94 1.38 12.09
C PRO A 130 1.21 2.29 13.30
N ASP A 131 1.11 1.74 14.51
CA ASP A 131 1.32 2.56 15.71
C ASP A 131 2.78 3.04 15.85
N ILE A 132 3.74 2.31 15.28
CA ILE A 132 5.14 2.74 15.23
C ILE A 132 5.37 3.96 14.33
N TRP A 133 4.40 4.35 13.49
CA TRP A 133 4.59 5.49 12.61
C TRP A 133 4.68 6.81 13.39
N PRO A 134 5.73 7.62 13.14
CA PRO A 134 5.87 8.92 13.78
C PRO A 134 4.75 9.86 13.36
N ILE A 135 4.49 10.88 14.18
CA ILE A 135 3.44 11.88 13.95
C ILE A 135 3.56 12.52 12.55
N CYS A 136 4.79 12.74 12.07
CA CYS A 136 5.03 13.31 10.74
C CYS A 136 4.56 12.41 9.59
N ALA A 137 4.69 11.08 9.71
CA ALA A 137 4.22 10.13 8.70
C ALA A 137 2.69 10.10 8.68
N ARG A 138 2.04 10.05 9.87
CA ARG A 138 0.59 10.14 10.01
C ARG A 138 0.05 11.45 9.44
N TYR A 139 0.75 12.56 9.66
CA TYR A 139 0.40 13.86 9.07
C TYR A 139 0.49 13.85 7.54
N LYS A 140 1.56 13.29 6.95
CA LYS A 140 1.68 13.15 5.49
C LYS A 140 0.59 12.27 4.89
N MET A 141 0.21 11.18 5.56
CA MET A 141 -0.91 10.34 5.14
C MET A 141 -2.24 11.13 5.19
N ARG A 142 -2.49 11.92 6.24
CA ARG A 142 -3.66 12.81 6.29
C ARG A 142 -3.67 13.83 5.14
N GLN A 143 -2.51 14.36 4.76
CA GLN A 143 -2.41 15.23 3.59
C GLN A 143 -2.68 14.47 2.28
N ALA A 144 -2.24 13.21 2.17
CA ALA A 144 -2.52 12.38 1.00
C ALA A 144 -4.03 12.12 0.85
N ILE A 145 -4.72 11.79 1.94
CA ILE A 145 -6.17 11.57 1.97
C ILE A 145 -6.94 12.83 1.53
N ARG A 146 -6.54 13.99 2.04
CA ARG A 146 -7.12 15.27 1.60
C ARG A 146 -6.88 15.53 0.11
N LYS A 147 -5.70 15.17 -0.39
CA LYS A 147 -5.36 15.31 -1.81
C LYS A 147 -6.10 14.30 -2.69
N ALA A 148 -6.44 13.13 -2.16
CA ALA A 148 -7.22 12.10 -2.83
C ALA A 148 -8.69 12.47 -3.01
N ASP A 149 -9.12 13.61 -2.45
CA ASP A 149 -10.50 14.11 -2.49
C ASP A 149 -11.53 13.11 -1.94
N ILE A 150 -11.15 12.36 -0.90
CA ILE A 150 -12.07 11.47 -0.20
C ILE A 150 -13.00 12.33 0.68
N LEU A 151 -14.26 12.40 0.28
CA LEU A 151 -15.26 13.36 0.76
C LEU A 151 -15.82 13.04 2.15
N SER A 152 -15.00 13.04 3.20
CA SER A 152 -15.48 12.90 4.59
C SER A 152 -15.11 14.09 5.45
N ASP A 153 -16.11 14.76 6.03
CA ASP A 153 -15.93 15.80 7.05
C ASP A 153 -15.34 15.22 8.35
N LYS A 154 -15.48 13.90 8.56
CA LYS A 154 -15.09 13.18 9.78
C LYS A 154 -14.15 12.04 9.45
N PHE A 155 -12.87 12.37 9.44
CA PHE A 155 -11.80 11.43 9.22
C PHE A 155 -10.97 11.20 10.49
N ASP A 156 -10.89 9.94 10.91
CA ASP A 156 -10.09 9.51 12.05
C ASP A 156 -9.02 8.48 11.62
N MET A 157 -7.82 8.68 12.15
CA MET A 157 -6.72 7.71 12.01
C MET A 157 -6.60 6.92 13.30
N ILE A 158 -6.70 5.60 13.20
CA ILE A 158 -6.61 4.69 14.33
C ILE A 158 -5.24 4.03 14.30
N PRO A 159 -4.32 4.37 15.22
CA PRO A 159 -3.07 3.65 15.35
C PRO A 159 -3.36 2.20 15.73
N LYS A 160 -2.73 1.26 15.03
CA LYS A 160 -2.87 -0.18 15.28
C LYS A 160 -1.50 -0.79 15.42
N SER A 161 -1.27 -1.44 16.55
CA SER A 161 -0.11 -2.32 16.72
C SER A 161 -0.37 -3.58 15.90
N ILE A 162 0.53 -3.87 14.96
CA ILE A 162 0.53 -5.14 14.25
C ILE A 162 1.43 -6.05 15.09
N PRO A 163 0.88 -7.15 15.66
CA PRO A 163 1.66 -8.09 16.48
C PRO A 163 2.72 -8.84 15.67
#